data_AF-A0A2N0RRQ7-F1
#
_entry.id   AF-A0A2N0RRQ7-F1
#
_cell.length_a   1.000
_cell.length_b   1.000
_cell.length_c   1.000
_cell.angle_alpha   90.00
_cell.angle_beta   90.00
_cell.angle_gamma   90.00
#
_symmetry.space_group_name_H-M   'P 1'
#
loop_
_entity.id
_entity.type
_entity.pdbx_description
1 polymer ?
#
loop_
_entity_poly.entity_id
_entity_poly.type
_entity_poly.pdbx_seq_one_letter_code
_entity_poly.pdbx_strand_id
1 'polypeptide(L)'
;MSTGKSQVKAKTPAKTSAKTPAKIPAKTPAEVWVLSMFFSPYKAVEYSIECRCFVSKKLAQEAMRREARRLYKNSGCIQGARNKYYREHETEIHFGESEDGPDYSREFGYCEIKSAKLEDKESGDEVPSSTDEDSDEY
;
A
#
# COMPACT_ATOMS: atom_id res chain seq x y z
N MET A 1 17.27 -89.19 10.96
CA MET A 1 16.28 -88.14 11.30
C MET A 1 16.88 -86.80 10.85
N SER A 2 16.34 -86.19 9.79
CA SER A 2 16.86 -84.96 9.18
C SER A 2 15.83 -83.85 9.35
N THR A 3 16.15 -82.82 10.13
CA THR A 3 15.26 -81.68 10.41
C THR A 3 15.36 -80.63 9.30
N GLY A 4 14.18 -80.24 8.80
CA GLY A 4 13.99 -79.34 7.68
C GLY A 4 14.22 -77.84 7.97
N LYS A 5 14.29 -77.12 6.83
CA LYS A 5 14.57 -75.70 6.60
C LYS A 5 13.69 -74.70 7.36
N SER A 6 14.24 -73.51 7.62
CA SER A 6 13.61 -72.25 7.19
C SER A 6 14.58 -71.06 7.29
N GLN A 7 15.00 -70.52 6.14
CA GLN A 7 15.55 -69.16 6.05
C GLN A 7 14.44 -68.24 5.55
N VAL A 8 14.08 -67.26 6.37
CA VAL A 8 13.11 -66.21 6.04
C VAL A 8 13.79 -65.16 5.17
N LYS A 9 13.29 -64.99 3.94
CA LYS A 9 13.79 -63.99 2.98
C LYS A 9 13.18 -62.62 3.31
N ALA A 10 13.96 -61.72 3.89
CA ALA A 10 13.54 -60.34 4.18
C ALA A 10 13.29 -59.57 2.86
N LYS A 11 12.14 -58.90 2.75
CA LYS A 11 11.80 -58.00 1.63
C LYS A 11 12.45 -56.64 1.86
N THR A 12 13.16 -56.15 0.85
CA THR A 12 13.73 -54.80 0.77
C THR A 12 12.62 -53.73 0.82
N PRO A 13 12.74 -52.65 1.60
CA PRO A 13 11.77 -51.56 1.55
C PRO A 13 11.92 -50.77 0.25
N ALA A 14 10.79 -50.51 -0.42
CA ALA A 14 10.72 -49.69 -1.61
C ALA A 14 11.11 -48.24 -1.29
N LYS A 15 12.02 -47.68 -2.09
CA LYS A 15 12.48 -46.30 -1.99
C LYS A 15 11.41 -45.39 -2.60
N THR A 16 10.51 -44.86 -1.78
CA THR A 16 9.52 -43.86 -2.22
C THR A 16 10.28 -42.58 -2.57
N SER A 17 10.41 -42.27 -3.86
CA SER A 17 10.99 -41.02 -4.32
C SER A 17 10.03 -39.89 -3.93
N ALA A 18 10.41 -39.11 -2.91
CA ALA A 18 9.70 -37.90 -2.53
C ALA A 18 9.71 -36.93 -3.72
N LYS A 19 8.53 -36.62 -4.25
CA LYS A 19 8.33 -35.63 -5.30
C LYS A 19 8.68 -34.27 -4.71
N THR A 20 9.78 -33.67 -5.16
CA THR A 20 10.18 -32.30 -4.79
C THR A 20 8.98 -31.36 -4.95
N PRO A 21 8.61 -30.55 -3.93
CA PRO A 21 7.57 -29.55 -4.10
C PRO A 21 7.97 -28.65 -5.27
N ALA A 22 7.07 -28.49 -6.25
CA ALA A 22 7.29 -27.55 -7.33
C ALA A 22 7.50 -26.16 -6.72
N LYS A 23 8.67 -25.56 -6.97
CA LYS A 23 8.98 -24.19 -6.57
C LYS A 23 7.98 -23.27 -7.28
N ILE A 24 6.96 -22.82 -6.56
CA ILE A 24 6.03 -21.80 -7.07
C ILE A 24 6.90 -20.57 -7.37
N PRO A 25 6.92 -20.05 -8.61
CA PRO A 25 7.66 -18.84 -8.90
C PRO A 25 7.08 -17.73 -8.02
N ALA A 26 7.95 -17.09 -7.22
CA ALA A 26 7.59 -15.91 -6.47
C ALA A 26 6.97 -14.90 -7.43
N LYS A 27 5.71 -14.51 -7.19
CA LYS A 27 5.10 -13.43 -7.97
C LYS A 27 5.89 -12.17 -7.67
N THR A 28 6.30 -11.46 -8.70
CA THR A 28 6.92 -10.15 -8.54
C THR A 28 5.90 -9.25 -7.84
N PRO A 29 6.25 -8.54 -6.75
CA PRO A 29 5.32 -7.66 -6.07
C PRO A 29 4.80 -6.63 -7.07
N ALA A 30 3.47 -6.49 -7.13
CA ALA A 30 2.83 -5.56 -8.04
C ALA A 30 3.16 -4.12 -7.60
N GLU A 31 3.79 -3.35 -8.48
CA GLU A 31 3.98 -1.91 -8.28
C GLU A 31 2.66 -1.19 -8.53
N VAL A 32 2.22 -0.40 -7.57
CA VAL A 32 1.05 0.48 -7.67
C VAL A 32 1.48 1.93 -7.51
N TRP A 33 0.68 2.83 -8.05
CA TRP A 33 0.89 4.27 -7.95
C TRP A 33 -0.21 4.87 -7.09
N VAL A 34 0.16 5.49 -5.97
CA VAL A 34 -0.75 6.10 -5.01
C VAL A 34 -0.81 7.59 -5.27
N LEU A 35 -1.99 8.11 -5.60
CA LEU A 35 -2.30 9.53 -5.62
C LEU A 35 -2.78 9.94 -4.23
N SER A 36 -2.05 10.86 -3.60
CA SER A 36 -2.44 11.55 -2.38
C SER A 36 -2.93 12.95 -2.73
N MET A 37 -4.14 13.29 -2.31
CA MET A 37 -4.73 14.61 -2.52
C MET A 37 -4.92 15.30 -1.17
N PHE A 38 -4.50 16.55 -1.12
CA PHE A 38 -4.68 17.42 0.02
C PHE A 38 -5.25 18.74 -0.45
N PHE A 39 -6.27 19.21 0.26
CA PHE A 39 -6.84 20.53 0.06
C PHE A 39 -7.20 21.12 1.41
N SER A 40 -6.69 22.32 1.67
CA SER A 40 -6.85 23.01 2.92
C SER A 40 -7.44 24.40 2.67
N PRO A 41 -8.64 24.68 3.20
CA PRO A 41 -9.15 26.04 3.28
C PRO A 41 -8.31 26.96 4.19
N TYR A 42 -7.51 26.41 5.10
CA TYR A 42 -6.62 27.19 5.99
C TYR A 42 -5.44 26.34 6.46
N LYS A 43 -4.20 26.83 6.31
CA LYS A 43 -2.96 26.08 6.62
C LYS A 43 -2.87 25.47 8.03
N ALA A 44 -3.67 25.96 8.98
CA ALA A 44 -3.69 25.55 10.38
C ALA A 44 -4.76 24.51 10.76
N VAL A 45 -5.61 24.08 9.83
CA VAL A 45 -6.70 23.14 10.13
C VAL A 45 -6.32 21.72 9.68
N GLU A 46 -6.58 20.73 10.53
CA GLU A 46 -6.39 19.31 10.23
C GLU A 46 -7.34 18.88 9.10
N TYR A 47 -6.83 18.22 8.07
CA TYR A 47 -7.63 17.83 6.91
C TYR A 47 -7.42 16.40 6.42
N SER A 48 -8.49 15.95 5.76
CA SER A 48 -8.69 14.70 5.06
C SER A 48 -7.70 14.55 3.90
N ILE A 49 -6.77 13.62 4.03
CA ILE A 49 -5.98 13.13 2.90
C ILE A 49 -6.84 12.09 2.18
N GLU A 50 -7.19 12.35 0.92
CA GLU A 50 -7.84 11.35 0.07
C GLU A 50 -6.76 10.63 -0.76
N CYS A 51 -6.73 9.30 -0.68
CA CYS A 51 -5.79 8.47 -1.42
C CYS A 51 -6.49 7.62 -2.47
N ARG A 52 -5.92 7.51 -3.67
CA ARG A 52 -6.40 6.63 -4.75
C ARG A 52 -5.25 5.87 -5.38
N CYS A 53 -5.45 4.58 -5.67
CA CYS A 53 -4.42 3.72 -6.24
C CYS A 53 -4.64 3.47 -7.74
N PHE A 54 -3.55 3.41 -8.50
CA PHE A 54 -3.54 3.20 -9.94
C PHE A 54 -2.51 2.12 -10.32
N VAL A 55 -2.84 1.36 -11.36
CA VAL A 55 -1.97 0.28 -11.88
C VAL A 55 -0.80 0.80 -12.74
N SER A 56 -0.74 2.10 -13.03
CA SER A 56 0.36 2.69 -13.80
C SER A 56 0.58 4.16 -13.48
N LYS A 57 1.82 4.63 -13.67
CA LYS A 57 2.21 6.04 -13.53
C LYS A 57 1.35 6.96 -14.39
N LYS A 58 1.09 6.57 -15.64
CA LYS A 58 0.33 7.39 -16.60
C LYS A 58 -1.10 7.65 -16.10
N LEU A 59 -1.79 6.61 -15.62
CA LEU A 59 -3.13 6.75 -15.06
C LEU A 59 -3.12 7.63 -13.81
N ALA A 60 -2.12 7.44 -12.93
CA ALA A 60 -1.96 8.26 -11.74
C ALA A 60 -1.73 9.74 -12.09
N GLN A 61 -0.89 10.04 -13.10
CA GLN A 61 -0.63 11.41 -13.56
C GLN A 61 -1.87 12.06 -14.17
N GLU A 62 -2.63 11.33 -14.98
CA GLU A 62 -3.89 11.85 -15.55
C GLU A 62 -4.93 12.13 -14.46
N ALA A 63 -5.04 11.25 -13.47
CA ALA A 63 -5.90 11.46 -12.31
C ALA A 63 -5.44 12.65 -11.46
N MET A 64 -4.15 12.76 -11.18
CA MET A 64 -3.53 13.88 -10.46
C MET A 64 -3.89 15.22 -11.11
N ARG A 65 -3.68 15.35 -12.43
CA ARG A 65 -4.04 16.56 -13.19
C ARG A 65 -5.54 16.86 -13.13
N ARG A 66 -6.38 15.84 -13.24
CA ARG A 66 -7.84 16.00 -13.19
C ARG A 66 -8.29 16.53 -11.84
N GLU A 67 -7.82 15.92 -10.76
CA GLU A 67 -8.22 16.27 -9.40
C GLU A 67 -7.65 17.63 -8.98
N ALA A 68 -6.38 17.90 -9.26
CA ALA A 68 -5.80 19.23 -8.99
C ALA A 68 -6.55 20.34 -9.72
N ARG A 69 -6.92 20.14 -11.01
CA ARG A 69 -7.74 21.11 -11.75
C ARG A 69 -9.14 21.27 -11.17
N ARG A 70 -9.77 20.20 -10.70
CA ARG A 70 -11.10 20.24 -10.07
C ARG A 70 -11.05 21.05 -8.77
N LEU A 71 -10.10 20.74 -7.90
CA LEU A 71 -9.92 21.42 -6.61
C LEU A 71 -9.60 22.91 -6.81
N TYR A 72 -8.64 23.22 -7.68
CA TYR A 72 -8.25 24.58 -7.99
C TYR A 72 -9.42 25.43 -8.52
N LYS A 73 -10.20 24.90 -9.48
CA LYS A 73 -11.33 25.63 -10.08
C LYS A 73 -12.52 25.80 -9.15
N ASN A 74 -12.74 24.83 -8.25
CA ASN A 74 -13.90 24.84 -7.37
C ASN A 74 -13.70 25.69 -6.11
N SER A 75 -12.46 26.09 -5.81
CA SER A 75 -12.18 27.00 -4.69
C SER A 75 -12.55 28.45 -5.03
N GLY A 76 -13.58 28.98 -4.37
CA GLY A 76 -13.96 30.38 -4.50
C GLY A 76 -12.86 31.34 -4.03
N CYS A 77 -12.16 31.02 -2.94
CA CYS A 77 -11.10 31.86 -2.38
C CYS A 77 -9.90 31.92 -3.31
N ILE A 78 -9.41 30.79 -3.82
CA ILE A 78 -8.32 30.77 -4.80
C ILE A 78 -8.74 31.53 -6.06
N GLN A 79 -9.95 31.30 -6.58
CA GLN A 79 -10.38 32.01 -7.80
C GLN A 79 -10.52 33.52 -7.59
N GLY A 80 -10.95 33.96 -6.41
CA GLY A 80 -11.03 35.37 -6.01
C GLY A 80 -9.69 36.01 -5.65
N ALA A 81 -8.65 35.21 -5.41
CA ALA A 81 -7.32 35.73 -5.08
C ALA A 81 -6.68 36.47 -6.26
N ARG A 82 -6.06 37.63 -5.95
CA ARG A 82 -5.29 38.43 -6.91
C ARG A 82 -4.06 37.68 -7.41
N ASN A 83 -3.37 36.99 -6.50
CA ASN A 83 -2.12 36.29 -6.76
C ASN A 83 -2.29 34.79 -6.53
N LYS A 84 -3.03 34.11 -7.40
CA LYS A 84 -3.17 32.63 -7.35
C LYS A 84 -2.07 31.94 -8.16
N TYR A 85 -1.72 30.73 -7.76
CA TYR A 85 -0.72 29.92 -8.47
C TYR A 85 -1.22 28.49 -8.73
N TYR A 86 -0.67 27.88 -9.78
CA TYR A 86 -0.86 26.48 -10.13
C TYR A 86 0.45 25.98 -10.76
N ARG A 87 1.19 25.13 -10.06
CA ARG A 87 2.49 24.59 -10.48
C ARG A 87 2.37 23.09 -10.67
N GLU A 88 2.63 22.64 -11.90
CA GLU A 88 2.59 21.23 -12.27
C GLU A 88 4.02 20.71 -12.45
N HIS A 89 4.34 19.65 -11.71
CA HIS A 89 5.55 18.86 -11.84
C HIS A 89 5.19 17.42 -12.26
N GLU A 90 6.19 16.59 -12.53
CA GLU A 90 5.98 15.24 -13.05
C GLU A 90 5.16 14.35 -12.10
N THR A 91 5.39 14.48 -10.80
CA THR A 91 4.81 13.63 -9.75
C THR A 91 4.03 14.41 -8.70
N GLU A 92 3.93 15.73 -8.84
CA GLU A 92 3.21 16.57 -7.90
C GLU A 92 2.63 17.81 -8.56
N ILE A 93 1.55 18.35 -7.99
CA ILE A 93 0.93 19.61 -8.38
C ILE A 93 0.63 20.40 -7.12
N HIS A 94 1.08 21.65 -7.08
CA HIS A 94 0.82 22.59 -5.99
C HIS A 94 -0.02 23.74 -6.50
N PHE A 95 -1.02 24.16 -5.73
CA PHE A 95 -1.89 25.27 -6.11
C PHE A 95 -2.45 25.98 -4.88
N GLY A 96 -2.76 27.27 -5.00
CA GLY A 96 -3.24 28.02 -3.84
C GLY A 96 -3.30 29.53 -4.04
N GLU A 97 -3.63 30.22 -2.95
CA GLU A 97 -3.56 31.67 -2.83
C GLU A 97 -2.16 32.10 -2.38
N SER A 98 -1.45 32.77 -3.28
CA SER A 98 -0.15 33.44 -3.08
C SER A 98 0.95 32.52 -2.53
N GLU A 99 2.12 32.56 -3.13
CA GLU A 99 3.26 31.81 -2.59
C GLU A 99 3.93 32.54 -1.41
N ASP A 100 3.87 33.88 -1.40
CA ASP A 100 4.74 34.71 -0.55
C ASP A 100 3.96 35.56 0.48
N GLY A 101 3.40 34.96 1.52
CA GLY A 101 2.82 35.75 2.60
C GLY A 101 2.10 34.92 3.63
N PRO A 102 1.33 35.57 4.52
CA PRO A 102 1.06 35.01 5.84
C PRO A 102 0.31 33.69 5.76
N ASP A 103 0.97 32.65 6.28
CA ASP A 103 0.61 31.25 6.14
C ASP A 103 -0.77 30.89 6.73
N TYR A 104 -1.22 31.63 7.73
CA TYR A 104 -2.36 31.24 8.58
C TYR A 104 -3.74 31.49 7.96
N SER A 105 -3.84 32.19 6.82
CA SER A 105 -5.13 32.56 6.21
C SER A 105 -5.29 32.12 4.75
N ARG A 106 -4.41 31.26 4.24
CA ARG A 106 -4.34 30.91 2.81
C ARG A 106 -4.96 29.56 2.53
N GLU A 107 -5.75 29.50 1.46
CA GLU A 107 -6.13 28.23 0.85
C GLU A 107 -4.98 27.69 0.01
N PHE A 108 -4.66 26.42 0.21
CA PHE A 108 -3.70 25.71 -0.64
C PHE A 108 -4.09 24.25 -0.79
N GLY A 109 -3.67 23.65 -1.89
CA GLY A 109 -3.80 22.23 -2.13
C GLY A 109 -2.55 21.69 -2.81
N TYR A 110 -2.33 20.40 -2.58
CA TYR A 110 -1.34 19.64 -3.32
C TYR A 110 -1.91 18.29 -3.74
N CYS A 111 -1.46 17.79 -4.87
CA CYS A 111 -1.70 16.42 -5.32
C CYS A 111 -0.35 15.79 -5.62
N GLU A 112 -0.08 14.61 -5.09
CA GLU A 112 1.20 13.92 -5.25
C GLU A 112 0.95 12.46 -5.66
N ILE A 113 1.77 11.93 -6.57
CA ILE A 113 1.81 10.50 -6.88
C ILE A 113 3.12 9.87 -6.43
N LYS A 114 3.04 8.74 -5.72
CA LYS A 114 4.19 7.94 -5.29
C LYS A 114 4.00 6.49 -5.72
N SER A 115 5.07 5.83 -6.15
CA SER A 115 5.02 4.38 -6.33
C SER A 115 5.12 3.67 -4.99
N ALA A 116 4.37 2.58 -4.86
CA ALA A 116 4.38 1.69 -3.70
C ALA A 116 4.40 0.25 -4.20
N LYS A 117 5.07 -0.63 -3.46
CA LYS A 117 5.05 -2.07 -3.72
C LYS A 117 3.96 -2.69 -2.87
N LEU A 118 3.08 -3.47 -3.48
CA LEU A 118 2.19 -4.35 -2.73
C LEU A 118 3.02 -5.46 -2.11
N GLU A 119 3.00 -5.55 -0.78
CA GLU A 119 3.50 -6.73 -0.09
C GLU A 119 2.54 -7.89 -0.36
N ASP A 120 3.09 -9.03 -0.80
CA ASP A 120 2.36 -10.28 -0.78
C ASP A 120 2.12 -10.60 0.68
N LYS A 121 0.85 -10.70 1.10
CA LYS A 121 0.45 -11.09 2.46
C LYS A 121 1.39 -12.17 3.01
N GLU A 122 2.27 -11.81 3.93
CA GLU A 122 2.87 -12.79 4.82
C GLU A 122 1.74 -13.33 5.71
N SER A 123 1.70 -14.65 5.87
CA SER A 123 0.60 -15.38 6.48
C SER A 123 0.26 -14.84 7.87
N GLY A 124 -0.85 -14.12 7.97
CA GLY A 124 -1.56 -13.97 9.23
C GLY A 124 -2.16 -15.32 9.61
N ASP A 125 -1.45 -16.05 10.47
CA ASP A 125 -2.00 -17.00 11.44
C ASP A 125 -0.87 -17.45 12.37
N GLU A 126 -0.38 -16.52 13.18
CA GLU A 126 0.19 -16.90 14.48
C GLU A 126 -0.52 -16.07 15.54
N VAL A 127 -1.75 -16.52 15.85
CA VAL A 127 -2.44 -16.13 17.08
C VAL A 127 -1.54 -16.59 18.23
N PRO A 128 -0.99 -15.71 19.07
CA PRO A 128 -0.30 -16.16 20.27
C PRO A 128 -1.31 -16.96 21.09
N SER A 129 -1.02 -18.23 21.38
CA SER A 129 -1.87 -19.07 22.21
C SER A 129 -2.11 -18.35 23.52
N SER A 130 -3.37 -18.12 23.88
CA SER A 130 -3.72 -17.50 25.15
C SER A 130 -3.02 -18.25 26.27
N THR A 131 -2.23 -17.53 27.06
CA THR A 131 -1.86 -18.03 28.37
C THR A 131 -3.17 -18.09 29.17
N ASP A 132 -3.68 -19.29 29.37
CA ASP A 132 -4.54 -19.60 30.52
C ASP A 132 -3.72 -19.25 31.77
N GLU A 133 -3.82 -18.01 32.24
CA GLU A 133 -3.53 -17.74 33.64
C GLU A 133 -4.77 -18.13 34.43
N ASP A 134 -4.72 -19.40 34.80
CA ASP A 134 -5.47 -19.99 35.89
C ASP A 134 -5.61 -18.99 37.05
N SER A 135 -6.85 -18.90 37.51
CA SER A 135 -7.28 -18.41 38.80
C SER A 135 -6.25 -18.65 39.89
N ASP A 136 -6.02 -17.65 40.73
CA ASP A 136 -5.99 -17.87 42.18
C ASP A 136 -6.47 -16.58 42.87
N GLU A 137 -7.71 -16.65 43.36
CA GLU A 137 -8.13 -15.92 44.56
C GLU A 137 -7.08 -16.17 45.66
N TYR A 138 -6.56 -15.11 46.28
CA TYR A 138 -6.57 -14.89 47.74
C TYR A 138 -5.88 -13.56 48.12
#